data_AF-A0A534MSP2-F1
#
_entry.id   AF-A0A534MSP2-F1
#
_cell.length_a   1.000
_cell.length_b   1.000
_cell.length_c   1.000
_cell.angle_alpha   90.00
_cell.angle_beta   90.00
_cell.angle_gamma   90.00
#
_symmetry.space_group_name_H-M   'P 1'
#
loop_
_entity.id
_entity.type
_entity.pdbx_description
1 polymer ?
#
loop_
_entity_poly.entity_id
_entity_poly.type
_entity_poly.pdbx_seq_one_letter_code
_entity_poly.pdbx_strand_id
1 'polypeptide(L)'
;MIDRLVMKQRQSSGAPAPVQRLAVAARTLAHEVRTPLNALAVHLELLRSTREASDSKLPAESQQERSLAALDASVRQVDRLVRDFTDYTAPVNMERKPLDLSEVLEASLEAVASSCAAQKISLSKKLLPAPWPVKGDAARLRQVFDNLLRNAMEAQPNGGSIRVIARRSDNELTLDFSDS
;
A
#
# COMPACT_ATOMS: atom_id res chain seq x y z
N MET A 1 -19.58 -7.09 42.49
CA MET A 1 -20.37 -7.46 41.29
C MET A 1 -19.74 -6.73 40.10
N ILE A 2 -18.41 -6.86 39.92
CA ILE A 2 -17.69 -7.77 39.00
C ILE A 2 -18.02 -7.47 37.54
N ASP A 3 -17.18 -6.59 37.02
CA ASP A 3 -16.75 -6.42 35.63
C ASP A 3 -16.39 -7.74 34.91
N ARG A 4 -16.47 -7.66 33.57
CA ARG A 4 -16.04 -8.63 32.54
C ARG A 4 -17.00 -9.78 32.26
N LEU A 5 -17.53 -9.79 31.04
CA LEU A 5 -17.41 -10.88 30.06
C LEU A 5 -18.32 -10.58 28.85
N VAL A 6 -17.75 -10.20 27.71
CA VAL A 6 -17.96 -10.88 26.41
C VAL A 6 -16.77 -10.53 25.51
N MET A 7 -15.66 -11.25 25.70
CA MET A 7 -14.74 -11.57 24.62
C MET A 7 -14.83 -13.09 24.44
N LYS A 8 -15.49 -13.50 23.36
CA LYS A 8 -15.59 -14.86 22.83
C LYS A 8 -15.52 -14.61 21.31
N GLN A 9 -14.61 -15.15 20.51
CA GLN A 9 -13.81 -16.36 20.62
C GLN A 9 -12.81 -16.35 19.45
N ARG A 10 -11.52 -16.62 19.68
CA ARG A 10 -10.79 -17.69 18.96
C ARG A 10 -9.42 -17.90 19.58
N GLN A 11 -9.14 -19.17 19.84
CA GLN A 11 -8.04 -19.72 20.60
C GLN A 11 -6.74 -19.82 19.77
N SER A 12 -5.64 -19.70 20.49
CA SER A 12 -4.34 -20.36 20.29
C SER A 12 -3.73 -20.42 18.88
N SER A 13 -2.86 -19.47 18.61
CA SER A 13 -1.49 -19.81 18.18
C SER A 13 -0.58 -18.80 18.87
N GLY A 14 0.38 -19.30 19.65
CA GLY A 14 1.33 -18.43 20.36
C GLY A 14 1.96 -17.49 19.36
N ALA A 15 1.71 -16.19 19.49
CA ALA A 15 2.36 -15.21 18.63
C ALA A 15 3.88 -15.39 18.82
N PRO A 16 4.65 -15.65 17.75
CA PRO A 16 6.09 -15.83 17.88
C PRO A 16 6.70 -14.60 18.54
N ALA A 17 7.77 -14.80 19.32
CA ALA A 17 8.51 -13.70 19.93
C ALA A 17 8.84 -12.63 18.85
N PRO A 18 8.94 -11.34 19.18
CA PRO A 18 9.15 -10.27 18.20
C PRO A 18 10.26 -10.56 17.18
N VAL A 19 11.35 -11.21 17.62
CA VAL A 19 12.47 -11.64 16.77
C VAL A 19 12.09 -12.76 15.78
N GLN A 20 11.27 -13.72 16.19
CA GLN A 20 10.75 -14.77 15.30
C GLN A 20 9.76 -14.21 14.27
N ARG A 21 8.93 -13.23 14.66
CA ARG A 21 8.06 -12.52 13.71
C ARG A 21 8.86 -11.78 12.64
N LEU A 22 9.93 -11.09 13.06
CA LEU A 22 10.85 -10.40 12.14
C LEU A 22 11.53 -11.40 11.20
N ALA A 23 11.99 -12.54 11.72
CA ALA A 23 12.65 -13.57 10.92
C ALA A 23 11.71 -14.22 9.88
N VAL A 24 10.44 -14.45 10.25
CA VAL A 24 9.41 -14.94 9.32
C VAL A 24 9.12 -13.88 8.27
N ALA A 25 8.89 -12.63 8.67
CA ALA A 25 8.65 -11.52 7.74
C ALA A 25 9.83 -11.32 6.76
N ALA A 26 11.06 -11.39 7.25
CA ALA A 26 12.26 -11.26 6.43
C ALA A 26 12.40 -12.42 5.43
N ARG A 27 12.04 -13.64 5.83
CA ARG A 27 12.02 -14.81 4.93
C ARG A 27 10.96 -14.67 3.85
N THR A 28 9.76 -14.21 4.21
CA THR A 28 8.68 -13.94 3.26
C THR A 28 9.09 -12.87 2.27
N LEU A 29 9.66 -11.75 2.74
CA LEU A 29 10.20 -10.71 1.88
C LEU A 29 11.25 -11.26 0.91
N ALA A 30 12.23 -12.03 1.40
CA ALA A 30 13.28 -12.58 0.56
C ALA A 30 12.70 -13.48 -0.55
N HIS A 31 11.67 -14.26 -0.25
CA HIS A 31 10.98 -15.08 -1.24
C HIS A 31 10.21 -14.23 -2.26
N GLU A 32 9.44 -13.25 -1.79
CA GLU A 32 8.62 -12.39 -2.64
C GLU A 32 9.44 -11.45 -3.51
N VAL A 33 10.63 -11.00 -3.06
CA VAL A 33 11.57 -10.19 -3.85
C VAL A 33 12.27 -11.04 -4.92
N ARG A 34 12.51 -12.33 -4.66
CA ARG A 34 13.20 -13.22 -5.62
C ARG A 34 12.40 -13.38 -6.92
N THR A 35 11.07 -13.40 -6.82
CA THR A 35 10.17 -13.56 -7.97
C THR A 35 10.30 -12.42 -9.00
N PRO A 36 10.08 -11.13 -8.66
CA PRO A 36 10.25 -10.02 -9.59
C PRO A 36 11.71 -9.86 -10.02
N LEU A 37 12.71 -10.19 -9.18
CA LEU A 37 14.11 -10.19 -9.62
C LEU A 37 14.40 -11.23 -10.71
N ASN A 38 13.83 -12.43 -10.62
CA ASN A 38 13.94 -13.42 -11.68
C ASN A 38 13.24 -12.95 -12.97
N ALA A 39 12.06 -12.34 -12.85
CA ALA A 39 11.37 -11.76 -14.00
C ALA A 39 12.22 -10.67 -14.67
N LEU A 40 12.85 -9.78 -13.89
CA LEU A 40 13.81 -8.79 -14.40
C LEU A 40 14.94 -9.43 -15.20
N ALA A 41 15.56 -10.48 -14.65
CA ALA A 41 16.66 -11.17 -15.31
C ALA A 41 16.23 -11.77 -16.66
N VAL A 42 15.08 -12.44 -16.71
CA VAL A 42 14.53 -13.04 -17.94
C VAL A 42 14.24 -11.96 -19.00
N HIS A 43 13.57 -10.86 -18.62
CA HIS A 43 13.26 -9.80 -19.58
C HIS A 43 14.51 -9.06 -20.06
N LEU A 44 15.54 -8.90 -19.22
CA LEU A 44 16.84 -8.37 -19.66
C LEU A 44 17.54 -9.31 -20.65
N GLU A 45 17.46 -10.63 -20.46
CA GLU A 45 18.01 -11.63 -21.39
C GLU A 45 17.27 -11.65 -22.73
N LEU A 46 15.94 -11.52 -22.72
CA LEU A 46 15.13 -11.36 -23.93
C LEU A 46 15.50 -10.09 -24.71
N LEU A 47 15.73 -8.98 -24.02
CA LEU A 47 16.18 -7.72 -24.65
C LEU A 47 17.58 -7.85 -25.26
N ARG A 48 18.51 -8.56 -24.59
CA ARG A 48 19.86 -8.81 -25.10
C ARG A 48 19.84 -9.68 -26.36
N SER A 49 19.11 -10.79 -26.33
CA SER A 49 18.98 -11.70 -27.49
C SER A 49 18.30 -11.03 -28.68
N THR A 50 17.29 -10.18 -28.45
CA THR A 50 16.63 -9.39 -29.51
C THR A 50 17.60 -8.39 -30.16
N ARG A 51 18.50 -7.77 -29.37
CA ARG A 51 19.53 -6.86 -29.89
C ARG A 51 20.59 -7.59 -30.72
N GLU A 52 20.98 -8.80 -30.31
CA GLU A 52 21.98 -9.62 -31.02
C GLU A 52 21.45 -10.20 -32.34
N ALA A 53 20.13 -10.44 -32.44
CA ALA A 53 19.46 -10.97 -33.63
C ALA A 53 19.09 -9.93 -34.70
N SER A 54 19.85 -8.83 -34.82
CA SER A 54 19.57 -7.61 -35.62
C SER A 54 19.36 -7.81 -37.15
N ASP A 55 19.28 -9.03 -37.67
CA ASP A 55 19.05 -9.32 -39.09
C ASP A 55 17.59 -9.69 -39.46
N SER A 56 16.67 -9.87 -38.51
CA SER A 56 15.30 -10.31 -38.83
C SER A 56 14.26 -9.18 -38.79
N LYS A 57 13.61 -8.93 -39.93
CA LYS A 57 12.50 -7.98 -40.14
C LYS A 57 11.16 -8.48 -39.57
N LEU A 58 11.12 -8.87 -38.31
CA LEU A 58 9.88 -9.08 -37.53
C LEU A 58 9.78 -7.96 -36.48
N PRO A 59 8.59 -7.64 -35.93
CA PRO A 59 8.37 -6.41 -35.18
C PRO A 59 9.01 -6.47 -33.78
N ALA A 60 10.35 -6.36 -33.75
CA ALA A 60 11.20 -6.38 -32.58
C ALA A 60 10.79 -5.31 -31.56
N GLU A 61 10.29 -4.17 -32.05
CA GLU A 61 9.78 -3.07 -31.21
C GLU A 61 8.70 -3.55 -30.23
N SER A 62 7.77 -4.40 -30.67
CA SER A 62 6.65 -4.87 -29.83
C SER A 62 7.09 -5.82 -28.70
N GLN A 63 8.14 -6.61 -28.90
CA GLN A 63 8.70 -7.51 -27.88
C GLN A 63 9.62 -6.76 -26.92
N GLN A 64 10.31 -5.75 -27.43
CA GLN A 64 11.15 -4.84 -26.66
C GLN A 64 10.31 -4.00 -25.69
N GLU A 65 9.22 -3.40 -26.19
CA GLU A 65 8.26 -2.63 -25.38
C GLU A 65 7.61 -3.48 -24.29
N ARG A 66 7.17 -4.71 -24.62
CA ARG A 66 6.61 -5.64 -23.62
C ARG A 66 7.62 -5.99 -22.53
N SER A 67 8.88 -6.22 -22.92
CA SER A 67 9.93 -6.52 -21.96
C SER A 67 10.23 -5.31 -21.08
N LEU A 68 10.31 -4.10 -21.64
CA LEU A 68 10.48 -2.87 -20.87
C LEU A 68 9.32 -2.63 -19.89
N ALA A 69 8.07 -2.85 -20.32
CA ALA A 69 6.91 -2.74 -19.44
C ALA A 69 6.95 -3.76 -18.28
N ALA A 70 7.36 -5.00 -18.57
CA ALA A 70 7.52 -6.03 -17.54
C ALA A 70 8.67 -5.73 -16.57
N LEU A 71 9.76 -5.10 -17.05
CA LEU A 71 10.84 -4.61 -16.21
C LEU A 71 10.33 -3.51 -15.25
N ASP A 72 9.62 -2.50 -15.76
CA ASP A 72 9.06 -1.41 -14.94
C ASP A 72 8.11 -1.96 -13.86
N ALA A 73 7.22 -2.88 -14.23
CA ALA A 73 6.31 -3.53 -13.28
C ALA A 73 7.06 -4.29 -12.18
N SER A 74 8.12 -5.02 -12.55
CA SER A 74 8.93 -5.80 -11.60
C SER A 74 9.72 -4.89 -10.65
N VAL A 75 10.28 -3.77 -11.13
CA VAL A 75 10.94 -2.77 -10.27
C VAL A 75 9.95 -2.17 -9.27
N ARG A 76 8.76 -1.77 -9.72
CA ARG A 76 7.71 -1.25 -8.83
C ARG A 76 7.28 -2.26 -7.78
N GLN A 77 7.25 -3.55 -8.13
CA GLN A 77 6.94 -4.62 -7.18
C GLN A 77 8.02 -4.76 -6.10
N VAL A 78 9.31 -4.81 -6.47
CA VAL A 78 10.42 -4.88 -5.50
C VAL A 78 10.40 -3.67 -4.57
N ASP A 79 10.19 -2.48 -5.13
CA ASP A 79 10.16 -1.23 -4.37
C ASP A 79 9.00 -1.21 -3.35
N ARG A 80 7.80 -1.70 -3.73
CA ARG A 80 6.69 -1.90 -2.77
C ARG A 80 7.05 -2.86 -1.65
N LEU A 81 7.58 -4.03 -1.98
CA LEU A 81 7.98 -5.05 -0.99
C LEU A 81 8.99 -4.52 0.02
N VAL A 82 9.97 -3.74 -0.44
CA VAL A 82 10.98 -3.11 0.43
C VAL A 82 10.35 -2.07 1.35
N ARG A 83 9.45 -1.22 0.85
CA ARG A 83 8.73 -0.23 1.65
C ARG A 83 7.90 -0.90 2.74
N ASP A 84 7.09 -1.88 2.36
CA ASP A 84 6.20 -2.61 3.29
C ASP A 84 7.00 -3.29 4.42
N PHE A 85 8.15 -3.88 4.08
CA PHE A 85 9.01 -4.49 5.08
C PHE A 85 9.71 -3.46 5.99
N THR A 86 10.15 -2.34 5.44
CA THR A 86 10.76 -1.26 6.23
C THR A 86 9.73 -0.68 7.20
N ASP A 87 8.50 -0.49 6.75
CA ASP A 87 7.38 -0.04 7.56
C ASP A 87 7.03 -1.03 8.67
N TYR A 88 7.08 -2.33 8.37
CA TYR A 88 6.84 -3.40 9.35
C TYR A 88 7.93 -3.47 10.44
N THR A 89 9.18 -3.20 10.07
CA THR A 89 10.34 -3.35 10.95
C THR A 89 10.74 -2.06 11.67
N ALA A 90 10.16 -0.91 11.28
CA ALA A 90 10.44 0.38 11.88
C ALA A 90 10.14 0.36 13.40
N PRO A 91 11.07 0.84 14.26
CA PRO A 91 10.83 1.00 15.69
C PRO A 91 9.59 1.87 15.91
N VAL A 92 8.64 1.39 16.71
CA VAL A 92 7.43 2.14 17.06
C VAL A 92 7.75 3.14 18.17
N ASN A 93 8.55 4.16 17.85
CA ASN A 93 8.50 5.40 18.60
C ASN A 93 7.36 6.22 18.02
N MET A 94 6.23 6.27 18.73
CA MET A 94 5.09 7.13 18.42
C MET A 94 5.22 8.42 19.21
N GLU A 95 5.41 9.55 18.54
CA GLU A 95 5.29 10.85 19.18
C GLU A 95 3.84 11.31 19.15
N ARG A 96 3.07 10.95 20.19
CA ARG A 96 1.66 11.37 20.29
C ARG A 96 1.56 12.83 20.69
N LYS A 97 1.22 13.68 19.73
CA LYS A 97 0.97 15.12 19.90
C LYS A 97 -0.50 15.44 19.57
N PRO A 98 -1.10 16.47 20.18
CA PRO A 98 -2.36 17.02 19.69
C PRO A 98 -2.22 17.41 18.21
N LEU A 99 -3.17 16.97 17.39
CA LEU A 99 -3.22 17.28 15.96
C LEU A 99 -4.68 17.34 15.48
N ASP A 100 -4.89 17.96 14.33
CA ASP A 100 -6.15 17.85 13.61
C ASP A 100 -6.07 16.70 12.58
N LEU A 101 -6.88 15.66 12.77
CA LEU A 101 -6.87 14.51 11.88
C LEU A 101 -7.43 14.84 10.49
N SER A 102 -8.30 15.85 10.36
CA SER A 102 -8.82 16.24 9.03
C SER A 102 -7.71 16.76 8.13
N GLU A 103 -6.76 17.55 8.65
CA GLU A 103 -5.63 18.06 7.87
C GLU A 103 -4.73 16.91 7.36
N VAL A 104 -4.48 15.91 8.21
CA VAL A 104 -3.68 14.74 7.84
C VAL A 104 -4.37 13.93 6.75
N LEU A 105 -5.68 13.72 6.86
CA LEU A 105 -6.47 13.01 5.85
C LEU A 105 -6.53 13.79 4.54
N GLU A 106 -6.71 15.11 4.58
CA GLU A 106 -6.76 15.96 3.39
C GLU A 106 -5.45 15.92 2.61
N ALA A 107 -4.30 16.00 3.28
CA ALA A 107 -2.99 15.88 2.63
C ALA A 107 -2.82 14.53 1.89
N SER A 108 -3.36 13.43 2.42
CA SER A 108 -3.36 12.12 1.76
C SER A 108 -4.33 12.07 0.57
N LEU A 109 -5.53 12.64 0.72
CA LEU A 109 -6.52 12.69 -0.36
C LEU A 109 -6.05 13.56 -1.54
N GLU A 110 -5.41 14.69 -1.26
CA GLU A 110 -4.82 15.56 -2.28
C GLU A 110 -3.70 14.86 -3.05
N ALA A 111 -2.84 14.12 -2.34
CA ALA A 111 -1.73 13.40 -2.95
C ALA A 111 -2.17 12.33 -3.97
N VAL A 112 -3.34 11.71 -3.76
CA VAL A 112 -3.86 10.66 -4.66
C VAL A 112 -4.84 11.19 -5.72
N ALA A 113 -5.35 12.42 -5.58
CA ALA A 113 -6.41 12.96 -6.44
C ALA A 113 -6.08 12.93 -7.94
N SER A 114 -4.86 13.37 -8.31
CA SER A 114 -4.40 13.37 -9.70
C SER A 114 -4.23 11.97 -10.27
N SER A 115 -3.72 11.04 -9.46
CA SER A 115 -3.53 9.65 -9.85
C SER A 115 -4.87 8.92 -10.03
N CYS A 116 -5.83 9.16 -9.14
CA CYS A 116 -7.20 8.67 -9.28
C CYS A 116 -7.83 9.17 -10.59
N ALA A 117 -7.69 10.46 -10.91
CA ALA A 117 -8.21 11.02 -12.16
C ALA A 117 -7.57 10.37 -13.40
N ALA A 118 -6.25 10.18 -13.40
CA ALA A 118 -5.53 9.50 -14.48
C ALA A 118 -5.97 8.04 -14.68
N GLN A 119 -6.30 7.35 -13.58
CA GLN A 119 -6.77 5.96 -13.58
C GLN A 119 -8.29 5.82 -13.74
N LYS A 120 -9.03 6.92 -13.98
CA LYS A 120 -10.50 6.93 -14.07
C LYS A 120 -11.19 6.38 -12.81
N ILE A 121 -10.59 6.65 -11.65
CA ILE A 121 -11.14 6.33 -10.33
C ILE A 121 -11.86 7.56 -9.78
N SER A 122 -13.15 7.41 -9.47
CA SER A 122 -13.95 8.46 -8.85
C SER A 122 -13.68 8.53 -7.35
N LEU A 123 -13.01 9.58 -6.89
CA LEU A 123 -12.73 9.82 -5.47
C LEU A 123 -13.85 10.67 -4.86
N SER A 124 -14.60 10.09 -3.91
CA SER A 124 -15.70 10.75 -3.21
C SER A 124 -15.44 10.80 -1.70
N LYS A 125 -15.82 11.92 -1.06
CA LYS A 125 -15.64 12.11 0.38
C LYS A 125 -16.91 12.59 1.06
N LYS A 126 -17.27 11.98 2.19
CA LYS A 126 -18.35 12.40 3.10
C LYS A 126 -17.75 12.61 4.49
N LEU A 127 -17.19 13.79 4.68
CA LEU A 127 -16.44 14.15 5.88
C LEU A 127 -17.31 14.96 6.85
N LEU A 128 -17.02 14.86 8.15
CA LEU A 128 -17.59 15.74 9.17
C LEU A 128 -16.95 17.14 9.07
N PRO A 129 -17.59 18.19 9.59
CA PRO A 129 -16.94 19.49 9.74
C PRO A 129 -15.64 19.38 10.54
N ALA A 130 -14.58 19.99 10.03
CA ALA A 130 -13.30 20.15 10.72
C ALA A 130 -13.43 21.19 11.87
N PRO A 131 -12.54 21.17 12.88
CA PRO A 131 -11.41 20.25 13.07
C PRO A 131 -11.79 18.93 13.77
N TRP A 132 -10.94 17.91 13.60
CA TRP A 132 -11.00 16.61 14.26
C TRP A 132 -9.83 16.42 15.24
N PRO A 133 -9.90 17.03 16.44
CA PRO A 133 -8.80 17.00 17.39
C PRO A 133 -8.58 15.59 17.94
N VAL A 134 -7.37 15.06 17.76
CA VAL A 134 -6.92 13.77 18.32
C VAL A 134 -5.50 13.89 18.90
N LYS A 135 -5.08 12.91 19.71
CA LYS A 135 -3.68 12.74 20.11
C LYS A 135 -3.08 11.60 19.30
N GLY A 136 -2.14 11.92 18.41
CA GLY A 136 -1.56 10.96 17.49
C GLY A 136 -0.21 11.38 16.95
N ASP A 137 0.34 10.54 16.10
CA ASP A 137 1.56 10.83 15.34
C ASP A 137 1.13 11.12 13.91
N ALA A 138 1.25 12.38 13.48
CA ALA A 138 0.74 12.83 12.18
C ALA A 138 1.39 12.09 11.01
N ALA A 139 2.69 11.82 11.08
CA ALA A 139 3.41 11.13 10.01
C ALA A 139 2.93 9.69 9.86
N ARG A 140 2.74 8.99 10.98
CA ARG A 140 2.25 7.60 10.98
C ARG A 140 0.79 7.50 10.56
N LEU A 141 -0.06 8.43 10.98
CA LEU A 141 -1.46 8.46 10.56
C LEU A 141 -1.58 8.74 9.06
N ARG A 142 -0.78 9.68 8.54
CA ARG A 142 -0.67 9.93 7.10
C ARG A 142 -0.25 8.68 6.34
N GLN A 143 0.77 7.98 6.83
CA GLN A 143 1.23 6.72 6.23
C GLN A 143 0.13 5.66 6.17
N VAL A 144 -0.67 5.53 7.23
CA VAL A 144 -1.84 4.62 7.22
C VAL A 144 -2.83 5.01 6.12
N PHE A 145 -3.18 6.30 6.02
CA PHE A 145 -4.11 6.77 4.99
C PHE A 145 -3.56 6.59 3.58
N ASP A 146 -2.30 6.94 3.35
CA ASP A 146 -1.63 6.78 2.06
C ASP A 146 -1.62 5.30 1.63
N ASN A 147 -1.38 4.38 2.57
CA ASN A 147 -1.38 2.95 2.28
C ASN A 147 -2.79 2.41 1.98
N LEU A 148 -3.80 2.83 2.74
CA LEU A 148 -5.19 2.43 2.45
C LEU A 148 -5.67 2.96 1.09
N LEU A 149 -5.38 4.23 0.77
CA LEU A 149 -5.75 4.83 -0.50
C LEU A 149 -5.02 4.18 -1.68
N ARG A 150 -3.71 3.90 -1.52
CA ARG A 150 -2.93 3.19 -2.54
C ARG A 150 -3.50 1.80 -2.79
N ASN A 151 -3.78 1.05 -1.73
CA ASN A 151 -4.36 -0.29 -1.85
C ASN A 151 -5.72 -0.26 -2.56
N ALA A 152 -6.57 0.72 -2.24
CA ALA A 152 -7.86 0.90 -2.90
C ALA A 152 -7.69 1.20 -4.40
N MET A 153 -6.70 2.02 -4.79
CA MET A 153 -6.41 2.28 -6.20
C MET A 153 -5.88 1.03 -6.92
N GLU A 154 -5.00 0.28 -6.28
CA GLU A 154 -4.43 -0.96 -6.85
C GLU A 154 -5.49 -2.05 -7.07
N ALA A 155 -6.54 -2.06 -6.25
CA ALA A 155 -7.70 -2.95 -6.42
C ALA A 155 -8.57 -2.57 -7.64
N GLN A 156 -8.38 -1.38 -8.24
CA GLN A 156 -9.21 -0.83 -9.32
C GLN A 156 -8.42 -0.55 -10.61
N PRO A 157 -7.78 -1.56 -11.22
CA PRO A 157 -6.89 -1.38 -12.38
C PRO A 157 -7.60 -0.87 -13.65
N ASN A 158 -8.93 -1.02 -13.72
CA ASN A 158 -9.75 -0.60 -14.87
C ASN A 158 -10.59 0.66 -14.58
N GLY A 159 -10.26 1.38 -13.51
CA GLY A 159 -11.10 2.44 -12.95
C GLY A 159 -12.15 1.90 -11.97
N GLY A 160 -12.90 2.80 -11.34
CA GLY A 160 -13.83 2.45 -10.27
C GLY A 160 -14.20 3.65 -9.40
N SER A 161 -14.51 3.41 -8.13
CA SER A 161 -14.72 4.46 -7.14
C SER A 161 -14.05 4.18 -5.80
N ILE A 162 -13.51 5.23 -5.18
CA ILE A 162 -13.02 5.23 -3.81
C ILE A 162 -13.90 6.19 -3.02
N ARG A 163 -14.39 5.75 -1.87
CA ARG A 163 -15.19 6.56 -0.96
C ARG A 163 -14.54 6.62 0.42
N VAL A 164 -14.40 7.83 0.93
CA VAL A 164 -13.94 8.08 2.31
C VAL A 164 -15.05 8.72 3.12
N ILE A 165 -15.42 8.11 4.25
CA ILE A 165 -16.47 8.60 5.14
C ILE A 165 -15.87 8.82 6.53
N ALA A 166 -16.11 10.01 7.11
CA ALA A 166 -15.84 10.26 8.51
C ALA A 166 -17.14 10.23 9.32
N ARG A 167 -17.13 9.49 10.43
CA ARG A 167 -18.25 9.41 11.37
C ARG A 167 -17.75 9.59 12.79
N ARG A 168 -18.54 10.25 13.63
CA ARG A 168 -18.25 10.41 15.05
C ARG A 168 -19.40 9.80 15.84
N SER A 169 -19.07 8.89 16.74
CA SER A 169 -20.01 8.28 17.68
C SER A 169 -19.39 8.37 19.07
N ASP A 170 -20.10 8.98 20.01
CA ASP A 170 -19.63 9.19 21.38
C ASP A 170 -18.21 9.82 21.43
N ASN A 171 -17.22 9.04 21.87
CA ASN A 171 -15.82 9.44 22.01
C ASN A 171 -14.91 8.89 20.89
N GLU A 172 -15.48 8.32 19.83
CA GLU A 172 -14.73 7.72 18.73
C GLU A 172 -14.94 8.47 17.41
N LEU A 173 -13.85 8.64 16.67
CA LEU A 173 -13.84 9.09 15.29
C LEU A 173 -13.49 7.89 14.41
N THR A 174 -14.38 7.55 13.50
CA THR A 174 -14.23 6.45 12.55
C THR A 174 -14.02 7.02 11.15
N LEU A 175 -12.99 6.53 10.47
CA LEU A 175 -12.73 6.80 9.06
C LEU A 175 -12.91 5.51 8.28
N ASP A 176 -13.88 5.47 7.39
CA ASP A 176 -14.14 4.35 6.51
C ASP A 176 -13.58 4.64 5.12
N PHE A 177 -12.80 3.70 4.59
CA PHE A 177 -12.30 3.71 3.22
C PHE A 177 -12.97 2.54 2.50
N SER A 178 -13.58 2.78 1.34
CA SER A 178 -14.27 1.76 0.57
C SER A 178 -13.98 1.92 -0.92
N ASP A 179 -13.78 0.80 -1.61
CA ASP A 179 -13.58 0.69 -3.05
C ASP A 179 -14.65 -0.23 -3.68
N SER A 180 -14.83 -0.13 -5.00
CA SER A 180 -15.88 -0.84 -5.77
C SER A 180 -15.49 -1.18 -7.21
#